data_AF-A0A955WP22-F1
#
_entry.id   AF-A0A955WP22-F1
#
_cell.length_a   1.000
_cell.length_b   1.000
_cell.length_c   1.000
_cell.angle_alpha   90.00
_cell.angle_beta   90.00
_cell.angle_gamma   90.00
#
_symmetry.space_group_name_H-M   'P 1'
#
loop_
_entity.id
_entity.type
_entity.pdbx_description
1 polymer ?
#
loop_
_entity_poly.entity_id
_entity_poly.type
_entity_poly.pdbx_seq_one_letter_code
_entity_poly.pdbx_strand_id
1 'polypeptide(L)'
;TGTGLLTAMSAELLTFVFAGTWIALFALLIVWRRATRPSLHTTASFVALIMGLLAAASGGVLLGRAYVVENVQQGVVLARTSVRAGPGSEYARGVVLAEGVMVRLRGSDGDWRQVTLPDGAEGWLPTADVGVLERP
;
A
#
# COMPACT_ATOMS: atom_id res chain seq x y z
N THR A 1 -19.43 -4.79 -2.83
CA THR A 1 -19.26 -4.51 -4.27
C THR A 1 -18.67 -3.12 -4.45
N GLY A 2 -17.34 -2.98 -4.40
CA GLY A 2 -16.66 -1.67 -4.48
C GLY A 2 -15.26 -1.72 -5.10
N THR A 3 -14.80 -2.88 -5.55
CA THR A 3 -13.47 -3.12 -6.11
C THR A 3 -13.41 -3.01 -7.64
N GLY A 4 -14.56 -2.99 -8.32
CA GLY A 4 -14.64 -2.95 -9.79
C GLY A 4 -14.17 -1.64 -10.40
N LEU A 5 -14.43 -0.49 -9.76
CA LEU A 5 -13.98 0.81 -10.27
C LEU A 5 -12.46 1.01 -10.12
N LEU A 6 -11.85 0.41 -9.09
CA LEU A 6 -10.40 0.50 -8.84
C LEU A 6 -9.58 -0.44 -9.74
N THR A 7 -10.22 -1.46 -10.34
CA THR A 7 -9.60 -2.40 -11.28
C THR A 7 -9.91 -2.07 -12.74
N ALA A 8 -11.03 -1.39 -13.02
CA ALA A 8 -11.42 -0.97 -14.37
C ALA A 8 -10.57 0.18 -14.93
N MET A 9 -9.98 1.02 -14.07
CA MET A 9 -9.07 2.08 -14.49
C MET A 9 -7.65 1.52 -14.51
N SER A 10 -7.11 1.25 -15.70
CA SER A 10 -5.76 0.72 -15.86
C SER A 10 -4.73 1.66 -15.22
N ALA A 11 -3.79 1.10 -14.46
CA ALA A 11 -2.72 1.86 -13.80
C ALA A 11 -1.90 2.69 -14.81
N GLU A 12 -1.85 2.23 -16.05
CA GLU A 12 -1.25 2.91 -17.19
C GLU A 12 -1.99 4.20 -17.55
N LEU A 13 -3.32 4.19 -17.62
CA LEU A 13 -4.13 5.38 -17.88
C LEU A 13 -3.96 6.42 -16.76
N LEU A 14 -3.84 5.96 -15.51
CA LEU A 14 -3.54 6.84 -14.38
C LEU A 14 -2.17 7.51 -14.53
N THR A 15 -1.19 6.77 -15.02
CA THR A 15 0.19 7.24 -15.23
C THR A 15 0.25 8.26 -16.37
N PHE A 16 -0.48 8.02 -17.47
CA PHE A 16 -0.56 8.96 -18.59
C PHE A 16 -1.32 10.24 -18.24
N VAL A 17 -2.42 10.15 -17.49
CA VAL A 17 -3.14 11.33 -17.00
C VAL A 17 -2.25 12.14 -16.05
N PHE A 18 -1.50 11.46 -15.17
CA PHE A 18 -0.53 12.11 -14.29
C PHE A 18 0.57 12.83 -15.09
N ALA A 19 1.20 12.15 -16.06
CA ALA A 19 2.25 12.72 -16.89
C ALA A 19 1.75 13.91 -17.75
N GLY A 20 0.57 13.78 -18.36
CA GLY A 20 -0.06 14.85 -19.14
C GLY A 20 -0.39 16.08 -18.30
N THR A 21 -0.83 15.86 -17.06
CA THR A 21 -1.10 16.94 -16.10
C THR A 21 0.17 17.72 -15.76
N TRP A 22 1.30 17.03 -15.59
CA TRP A 22 2.60 17.65 -15.34
C TRP A 22 3.11 18.49 -16.53
N ILE A 23 2.92 18.00 -17.76
CA ILE A 23 3.30 18.75 -18.98
C ILE A 23 2.46 20.02 -19.12
N ALA A 24 1.15 19.93 -18.89
CA ALA A 24 0.25 21.08 -18.93
C ALA A 24 0.58 22.13 -17.85
N LEU A 25 0.94 21.68 -16.64
CA LEU A 25 1.36 22.55 -15.54
C LEU A 25 2.64 23.33 -15.89
N PHE A 26 3.65 22.67 -16.44
CA PHE A 26 4.87 23.35 -16.88
C PHE A 26 4.62 24.30 -18.06
N ALA A 27 3.76 23.94 -19.01
CA ALA A 27 3.38 24.83 -20.11
C ALA A 27 2.68 26.10 -19.59
N LEU A 28 1.78 25.96 -18.61
CA LEU A 28 1.10 27.09 -17.96
C LEU A 28 2.08 27.98 -17.19
N LEU A 29 3.08 27.38 -16.50
CA LEU A 29 4.13 28.13 -15.80
C LEU A 29 5.06 28.89 -16.77
N ILE A 30 5.32 28.34 -17.97
CA ILE A 30 6.09 29.01 -19.02
C ILE A 30 5.31 30.19 -19.61
N VAL A 31 4.00 30.02 -19.84
CA VAL A 31 3.11 31.10 -20.29
C VAL A 31 2.96 32.16 -19.20
N TRP A 32 2.84 31.75 -17.94
CA TRP A 32 2.84 32.61 -16.76
C TRP A 32 4.10 33.47 -16.68
N ARG A 33 5.28 32.85 -16.87
CA ARG A 33 6.58 33.53 -16.88
C ARG A 33 6.75 34.49 -18.07
N ARG A 34 6.00 34.30 -19.16
CA ARG A 34 5.99 35.18 -20.34
C ARG A 34 4.89 36.24 -20.35
N ALA A 35 3.85 36.11 -19.53
CA ALA A 35 2.73 37.04 -19.51
C ALA A 35 3.06 38.30 -18.69
N THR A 36 3.03 39.49 -19.29
CA THR A 36 3.43 40.77 -18.65
C THR A 36 2.37 41.37 -17.71
N ARG A 37 1.27 40.65 -17.41
CA ARG A 37 0.14 41.16 -16.59
C ARG A 37 0.13 40.56 -15.17
N PRO A 38 0.29 41.38 -14.11
CA PRO A 38 0.56 40.91 -12.74
C PRO A 38 -0.63 40.22 -12.05
N SER A 39 -1.88 40.53 -12.42
CA SER A 39 -3.07 39.89 -11.80
C SER A 39 -3.25 38.42 -12.21
N LEU A 40 -2.75 38.05 -13.40
CA LEU A 40 -2.75 36.67 -13.87
C LEU A 40 -1.70 35.83 -13.11
N HIS A 41 -0.73 36.50 -12.46
CA HIS A 41 0.38 35.83 -11.80
C HIS A 41 0.05 35.23 -10.45
N THR A 42 -0.73 35.96 -9.67
CA THR A 42 -1.14 35.53 -8.35
C THR A 42 -2.07 34.31 -8.45
N THR A 43 -3.09 34.35 -9.32
CA THR A 43 -4.05 33.25 -9.49
C THR A 43 -3.38 31.99 -10.05
N ALA A 44 -2.50 32.12 -11.04
CA ALA A 44 -1.77 30.98 -11.60
C ALA A 44 -0.83 30.32 -10.57
N SER A 45 -0.21 31.10 -9.68
CA SER A 45 0.64 30.58 -8.60
C SER A 45 -0.14 29.78 -7.56
N PHE A 46 -1.33 30.25 -7.18
CA PHE A 46 -2.22 29.53 -6.26
C PHE A 46 -2.69 28.19 -6.85
N VAL A 47 -3.10 28.19 -8.12
CA VAL A 47 -3.50 26.95 -8.81
C VAL A 47 -2.34 25.97 -8.93
N ALA A 48 -1.13 26.45 -9.25
CA ALA A 48 0.06 25.61 -9.32
C ALA A 48 0.45 25.00 -7.95
N LEU A 49 0.31 25.76 -6.85
CA LEU A 49 0.55 25.25 -5.49
C LEU A 49 -0.46 24.16 -5.10
N ILE A 50 -1.75 24.37 -5.38
CA ILE A 50 -2.79 23.38 -5.10
C ILE A 50 -2.52 22.09 -5.89
N MET A 51 -2.20 22.20 -7.18
CA MET A 51 -1.88 21.05 -8.03
C MET A 51 -0.61 20.32 -7.57
N GLY A 52 0.42 21.04 -7.14
CA GLY A 52 1.65 20.47 -6.58
C GLY A 52 1.38 19.70 -5.28
N LEU A 53 0.54 20.24 -4.40
CA LEU A 53 0.14 19.59 -3.15
C LEU A 53 -0.67 18.31 -3.42
N LEU A 54 -1.61 18.33 -4.39
CA LEU A 54 -2.35 17.13 -4.79
C LEU A 54 -1.42 16.05 -5.40
N ALA A 55 -0.43 16.47 -6.21
CA ALA A 55 0.54 15.54 -6.80
C ALA A 55 1.43 14.91 -5.72
N ALA A 56 1.89 15.69 -4.74
CA ALA A 56 2.67 15.19 -3.61
C ALA A 56 1.87 14.20 -2.74
N ALA A 57 0.59 14.49 -2.47
CA ALA A 57 -0.29 13.57 -1.76
C ALA A 57 -0.45 12.24 -2.51
N SER A 58 -0.65 12.29 -3.83
CA SER A 58 -0.79 11.11 -4.69
C SER A 58 0.51 10.28 -4.75
N GLY A 59 1.67 10.96 -4.84
CA GLY A 59 2.98 10.32 -4.78
C GLY A 59 3.23 9.64 -3.43
N GLY A 60 2.82 10.27 -2.33
CA GLY A 60 2.89 9.69 -0.98
C GLY A 60 2.08 8.40 -0.85
N VAL A 61 0.88 8.33 -1.44
CA VAL A 61 0.06 7.11 -1.44
C VAL A 61 0.72 5.98 -2.24
N LEU A 62 1.33 6.29 -3.39
CA LEU A 62 2.04 5.31 -4.21
C LEU A 62 3.28 4.74 -3.50
N LEU A 63 4.08 5.62 -2.88
CA LEU A 63 5.24 5.22 -2.07
C LEU A 63 4.82 4.39 -0.86
N GLY A 64 3.73 4.78 -0.18
CA GLY A 64 3.18 4.00 0.93
C GLY A 64 2.70 2.61 0.49
N ARG A 65 2.10 2.49 -0.70
CA ARG A 65 1.73 1.18 -1.26
C ARG A 65 2.95 0.33 -1.61
N ALA A 66 3.98 0.90 -2.23
CA ALA A 66 5.21 0.19 -2.54
C ALA A 66 5.85 -0.38 -1.26
N TYR A 67 5.97 0.46 -0.23
CA TYR A 67 6.52 0.05 1.07
C TYR A 67 5.71 -1.08 1.73
N VAL A 68 4.39 -1.01 1.69
CA VAL A 68 3.52 -2.02 2.34
C VAL A 68 3.45 -3.32 1.54
N VAL A 69 3.57 -3.29 0.20
CA VAL A 69 3.39 -4.48 -0.67
C VAL A 69 4.70 -5.25 -0.84
N GLU A 70 5.85 -4.59 -0.94
CA GLU A 70 7.15 -5.27 -1.12
C GLU A 70 7.58 -6.07 0.12
N ASN A 71 7.16 -5.65 1.32
CA ASN A 71 7.55 -6.31 2.56
C ASN A 71 6.62 -7.47 3.00
N VAL A 72 5.66 -7.87 2.15
CA VAL A 72 4.75 -8.97 2.45
C VAL A 72 5.37 -10.29 2.01
N GLN A 73 6.06 -10.96 2.92
CA GLN A 73 6.45 -12.35 2.71
C GLN A 73 5.21 -13.24 2.83
N GLN A 74 5.05 -14.20 1.92
CA GLN A 74 3.97 -15.18 2.01
C GLN A 74 4.47 -16.41 2.78
N GLY A 75 3.63 -16.92 3.67
CA GLY A 75 3.87 -18.15 4.41
C GLY A 75 2.75 -19.14 4.21
N VAL A 76 3.07 -20.42 4.38
CA VAL A 76 2.08 -21.50 4.42
C VAL A 76 2.06 -22.11 5.80
N VAL A 77 0.87 -22.35 6.33
CA VAL A 77 0.69 -23.07 7.59
C VAL A 77 1.04 -24.55 7.37
N LEU A 78 2.05 -25.05 8.08
CA LEU A 78 2.56 -26.42 7.95
C LEU A 78 1.80 -27.43 8.81
N ALA A 79 1.12 -26.96 9.86
CA ALA A 79 0.38 -27.81 10.78
C ALA A 79 -0.85 -27.08 11.31
N ARG A 80 -1.89 -27.83 11.71
CA ARG A 80 -3.10 -27.25 12.28
C ARG A 80 -2.79 -26.49 13.57
N THR A 81 -2.95 -25.17 13.54
CA THR A 81 -2.53 -24.28 14.63
C THR A 81 -3.58 -23.22 14.92
N SER A 82 -3.59 -22.70 16.14
CA SER A 82 -4.54 -21.67 16.57
C SER A 82 -3.88 -20.30 16.53
N VAL A 83 -4.50 -19.36 15.80
CA VAL A 83 -4.10 -17.96 15.76
C VAL A 83 -4.28 -17.35 17.14
N ARG A 84 -3.28 -16.62 17.62
CA ARG A 84 -3.31 -15.95 18.92
C ARG A 84 -3.35 -14.44 18.77
N ALA A 85 -3.88 -13.76 19.79
CA ALA A 85 -3.94 -12.31 19.81
C ALA A 85 -2.57 -11.64 20.05
N GLY A 86 -1.59 -12.35 20.62
CA GLY A 86 -0.25 -11.82 20.93
C GLY A 86 0.85 -12.89 20.85
N PRO A 87 2.12 -12.46 20.87
CA PRO A 87 3.29 -13.34 20.83
C PRO A 87 3.49 -14.00 22.19
N GLY A 88 2.75 -15.08 22.44
CA GLY A 88 2.85 -15.81 23.70
C GLY A 88 1.78 -16.86 23.86
N SER A 89 2.08 -17.87 24.68
CA SER A 89 1.17 -18.98 24.97
C SER A 89 0.00 -18.57 25.89
N GLU A 90 0.17 -17.46 26.61
CA GLU A 90 -0.75 -16.82 27.53
C GLU A 90 -1.84 -16.01 26.84
N TYR A 91 -1.63 -15.62 25.58
CA TYR A 91 -2.61 -14.85 24.82
C TYR A 91 -3.76 -15.73 24.35
N ALA A 92 -4.95 -15.12 24.29
CA ALA A 92 -6.17 -15.79 23.85
C ALA A 92 -6.01 -16.38 22.44
N ARG A 93 -6.52 -17.62 22.30
CA ARG A 93 -6.63 -18.31 21.01
C ARG A 93 -7.89 -17.83 20.30
N GLY A 94 -7.74 -17.42 19.06
CA GLY A 94 -8.81 -17.08 18.14
C GLY A 94 -9.10 -18.24 17.18
N VAL A 95 -9.01 -17.96 15.88
CA VAL A 95 -9.35 -18.91 14.81
C VAL A 95 -8.31 -20.01 14.69
N VAL A 96 -8.75 -21.24 14.45
CA VAL A 96 -7.87 -22.38 14.12
C VAL A 96 -7.67 -22.43 12.62
N LEU A 97 -6.42 -22.38 12.18
CA LEU A 97 -6.03 -22.56 10.80
C LEU A 97 -5.70 -24.03 10.54
N ALA A 98 -6.15 -24.53 9.39
CA ALA A 98 -5.74 -25.83 8.87
C ALA A 98 -4.36 -25.73 8.20
N GLU A 99 -3.72 -26.88 8.04
CA GLU A 99 -2.53 -27.02 7.20
C GLU A 99 -2.83 -26.60 5.76
N GLY A 100 -1.84 -26.02 5.08
CA GLY A 100 -1.94 -25.55 3.71
C GLY A 100 -2.57 -24.17 3.54
N VAL A 101 -3.06 -23.54 4.62
CA VAL A 101 -3.59 -22.18 4.54
C VAL A 101 -2.46 -21.19 4.26
N MET A 102 -2.63 -20.38 3.22
CA MET A 102 -1.73 -19.28 2.91
C MET A 102 -2.00 -18.08 3.80
N VAL A 103 -0.94 -17.55 4.40
CA VAL A 103 -0.98 -16.37 5.27
C VAL A 103 0.06 -15.36 4.83
N ARG A 104 -0.17 -14.08 5.11
CA ARG A 104 0.82 -13.03 4.89
C ARG A 104 1.64 -12.83 6.14
N LEU A 105 2.94 -13.01 6.07
CA LEU A 105 3.88 -12.75 7.15
C LEU A 105 4.14 -11.25 7.24
N ARG A 106 4.04 -10.69 8.45
CA ARG A 106 4.28 -9.27 8.72
C ARG A 106 5.56 -9.03 9.49
N GLY A 107 5.88 -9.94 10.42
CA GLY A 107 7.05 -9.83 11.30
C GLY A 107 7.18 -11.04 12.21
N SER A 108 8.23 -11.03 13.03
CA SER A 108 8.52 -12.09 14.00
C SER A 108 8.93 -11.48 15.35
N ASP A 109 8.51 -12.11 16.43
CA ASP A 109 8.89 -11.78 17.81
C ASP A 109 9.21 -13.09 18.55
N GLY A 110 10.50 -13.37 18.73
CA GLY A 110 10.99 -14.64 19.27
C GLY A 110 10.51 -15.85 18.45
N ASP A 111 9.84 -16.79 19.14
CA ASP A 111 9.28 -18.01 18.54
C ASP A 111 7.91 -17.79 17.87
N TRP A 112 7.46 -16.55 17.73
CA TRP A 112 6.18 -16.19 17.14
C TRP A 112 6.35 -15.39 15.86
N ARG A 113 5.49 -15.65 14.87
CA ARG A 113 5.30 -14.79 13.70
C ARG A 113 3.95 -14.11 13.73
N GLN A 114 3.96 -12.81 13.45
CA GLN A 114 2.76 -12.08 13.15
C GLN A 114 2.34 -12.36 11.72
N VAL A 115 1.09 -12.77 11.56
CA VAL A 115 0.49 -13.11 10.28
C VAL A 115 -0.82 -12.36 10.08
N THR A 116 -1.12 -12.05 8.83
CA THR A 116 -2.43 -11.56 8.39
C THR A 116 -3.11 -12.66 7.60
N LEU A 117 -4.30 -13.05 8.05
CA LEU A 117 -5.14 -14.07 7.45
C LEU A 117 -5.79 -13.55 6.15
N PRO A 118 -6.36 -14.44 5.32
CA PRO A 118 -7.07 -14.06 4.09
C PRO A 118 -8.27 -13.14 4.31
N ASP A 119 -8.91 -13.21 5.48
CA ASP A 119 -10.03 -12.36 5.90
C ASP A 119 -9.59 -10.94 6.36
N GLY A 120 -8.28 -10.69 6.44
CA GLY A 120 -7.70 -9.45 6.94
C GLY A 120 -7.50 -9.42 8.45
N ALA A 121 -7.87 -10.47 9.18
CA ALA A 121 -7.59 -10.57 10.60
C ALA A 121 -6.07 -10.71 10.85
N GLU A 122 -5.57 -10.03 11.87
CA GLU A 122 -4.18 -10.13 12.29
C GLU A 122 -4.08 -11.06 13.51
N GLY A 123 -3.00 -11.83 13.57
CA GLY A 123 -2.70 -12.62 14.74
C GLY A 123 -1.32 -13.25 14.70
N TRP A 124 -1.04 -14.08 15.70
CA TRP A 124 0.27 -14.65 15.94
C TRP A 124 0.23 -16.17 15.85
N LEU A 125 1.22 -16.74 15.18
CA LEU A 125 1.41 -18.17 15.04
C LEU A 125 2.83 -18.55 15.48
N PRO A 126 3.05 -19.76 16.02
CA PRO A 126 4.38 -20.26 16.26
C PRO A 126 5.19 -20.29 14.95
N THR A 127 6.44 -19.85 14.99
CA THR A 127 7.36 -19.86 13.85
C THR A 127 7.53 -21.26 13.26
N ALA A 128 7.50 -22.30 14.12
CA ALA A 128 7.59 -23.71 13.72
C ALA A 128 6.38 -24.19 12.88
N ASP A 129 5.20 -23.60 13.08
CA ASP A 129 3.97 -24.00 12.39
C ASP A 129 3.81 -23.30 11.03
N VAL A 130 4.72 -22.37 10.67
CA VAL A 130 4.62 -21.56 9.48
C VAL A 130 5.89 -21.66 8.64
N GLY A 131 5.76 -22.17 7.42
CA GLY A 131 6.83 -22.18 6.43
C GLY A 131 6.85 -20.86 5.67
N VAL A 132 8.04 -20.27 5.50
CA VAL A 132 8.23 -19.10 4.61
C VAL A 132 8.39 -19.62 3.19
N LEU A 133 7.61 -19.09 2.26
CA LEU A 133 7.82 -19.36 0.84
C LEU A 133 8.92 -18.42 0.33
N GLU A 134 10.18 -18.85 0.41
CA GLU A 134 11.24 -18.22 -0.37
C GLU A 134 11.01 -18.56 -1.85
N ARG A 135 10.79 -17.52 -2.67
CA ARG A 135 10.65 -17.67 -4.11
C ARG A 135 12.03 -18.08 -4.68
N PRO A 136 12.13 -19.11 -5.52
CA PRO A 136 13.40 -19.55 -6.10
C PRO A 136 14.03 -18.51 -7.03
#